data_AF-A0A4U3LXR8-F1
#
_entry.id   AF-A0A4U3LXR8-F1
#
_cell.length_a   1.000
_cell.length_b   1.000
_cell.length_c   1.000
_cell.angle_alpha   90.00
_cell.angle_beta   90.00
_cell.angle_gamma   90.00
#
_symmetry.space_group_name_H-M   'P 1'
#
loop_
_entity.id
_entity.type
_entity.pdbx_description
1 polymer ?
#
loop_
_entity_poly.entity_id
_entity_poly.type
_entity_poly.pdbx_seq_one_letter_code
_entity_poly.pdbx_strand_id
1 'polypeptide(L)'
;MAEAYNEEVVALLQKELTTYRSKQITTVLTLLNEGNTVPFIARYRKEMTGSLDEVQIREIEERYHYLQNLKKRKEEVLRLIEEQGKLTKELKTDIQKAVKMQQVEDLYRPYKQKRRTKATIAKEKGLEPLADWLLSLPENADILAKAATFINEEKEVATAEIALQGAHEILAERISDEPKYRTWLRDYMVKHAQYVSVVKDEEKDEKRTYEMYYDFAEPVSKMVPHRVLATNRGEKEDILKVSLVADE
;
A
#
# COMPACT_ATOMS: atom_id res chain seq x y z
N MET A 1 23.61 0.93 27.93
CA MET A 1 24.24 1.50 26.72
C MET A 1 23.10 1.87 25.80
N ALA A 2 22.92 3.15 25.47
CA ALA A 2 21.89 3.57 24.53
C ALA A 2 22.12 2.81 23.21
N GLU A 3 21.07 2.17 22.67
CA GLU A 3 21.16 1.55 21.35
C GLU A 3 21.67 2.60 20.37
N ALA A 4 22.83 2.32 19.75
CA ALA A 4 23.38 3.16 18.71
C ALA A 4 22.33 3.30 17.60
N TYR A 5 22.08 4.53 17.14
CA TYR A 5 21.16 4.78 16.04
C TYR A 5 21.48 3.87 14.87
N ASN A 6 20.45 3.45 14.14
CA ASN A 6 20.67 2.79 12.87
C ASN A 6 21.32 3.79 11.90
N GLU A 7 22.63 3.70 11.72
CA GLU A 7 23.44 4.68 10.98
C GLU A 7 22.96 4.85 9.53
N GLU A 8 22.47 3.79 8.92
CA GLU A 8 21.89 3.83 7.57
C GLU A 8 20.60 4.67 7.51
N VAL A 9 19.73 4.54 8.52
CA VAL A 9 18.50 5.33 8.63
C VAL A 9 18.83 6.79 8.87
N VAL A 10 19.82 7.08 9.71
CA VAL A 10 20.28 8.46 9.96
C VAL A 10 20.87 9.08 8.69
N ALA A 11 21.70 8.33 7.96
CA ALA A 11 22.27 8.79 6.69
C ALA A 11 21.20 9.08 5.63
N LEU A 12 20.15 8.25 5.57
CA LEU A 12 19.02 8.49 4.68
C LEU A 12 18.22 9.72 5.10
N LEU A 13 17.94 9.88 6.40
CA LEU A 13 17.25 11.03 6.94
C LEU A 13 17.98 12.35 6.63
N GLN A 14 19.32 12.36 6.76
CA GLN A 14 20.15 13.51 6.43
C GLN A 14 20.14 13.86 4.95
N LYS A 15 19.95 12.87 4.06
CA LYS A 15 19.79 13.12 2.62
C LYS A 15 18.40 13.67 2.27
N GLU A 16 17.37 13.28 3.01
CA GLU A 16 15.99 13.73 2.76
C GLU A 16 15.69 15.10 3.38
N LEU A 17 16.17 15.36 4.59
CA LEU A 17 15.92 16.61 5.30
C LEU A 17 17.09 17.59 5.16
N THR A 18 17.34 18.04 3.93
CA THR A 18 18.45 18.95 3.59
C THR A 18 18.35 20.34 4.24
N THR A 19 17.18 20.69 4.77
CA THR A 19 16.94 21.94 5.51
C THR A 19 17.68 21.98 6.84
N TYR A 20 18.02 20.82 7.42
CA TYR A 20 18.69 20.72 8.72
C TYR A 20 20.15 20.31 8.56
N ARG A 21 21.02 20.83 9.42
CA ARG A 21 22.43 20.37 9.45
C ARG A 21 22.48 18.96 10.01
N SER A 22 23.36 18.10 9.50
CA SER A 22 23.55 16.73 9.99
C SER A 22 23.74 16.67 11.51
N LYS A 23 24.48 17.62 12.09
CA LYS A 23 24.66 17.72 13.54
C LYS A 23 23.35 17.98 14.29
N GLN A 24 22.46 18.82 13.75
CA GLN A 24 21.17 19.11 14.39
C GLN A 24 20.29 17.85 14.42
N ILE A 25 20.22 17.13 13.30
CA ILE A 25 19.50 15.86 13.20
C ILE A 25 20.04 14.87 14.24
N THR A 26 21.36 14.63 14.26
CA THR A 26 21.97 13.71 15.22
C THR A 26 21.73 14.13 16.67
N THR A 27 21.83 15.43 17.00
CA THR A 27 21.57 15.92 18.37
C THR A 27 20.10 15.74 18.77
N VAL A 28 19.15 16.03 17.88
CA VAL A 28 17.72 15.81 18.15
C VAL A 28 17.44 14.33 18.41
N LEU A 29 17.92 13.44 17.54
CA LEU A 29 17.73 12.00 17.73
C LEU A 29 18.36 11.50 19.04
N THR A 30 19.51 12.06 19.43
CA THR A 30 20.12 11.77 20.73
C THR A 30 19.26 12.15 21.91
N LEU A 31 18.74 13.37 21.91
CA LEU A 31 17.89 13.82 23.00
C LEU A 31 16.59 13.00 23.07
N LEU A 32 15.99 12.64 21.93
CA LEU A 32 14.78 11.80 21.90
C LEU A 32 15.05 10.39 22.47
N ASN A 33 16.18 9.78 22.12
CA ASN A 33 16.56 8.44 22.62
C ASN A 33 16.90 8.43 24.12
N GLU A 34 17.37 9.56 24.65
CA GLU A 34 17.53 9.79 26.10
C GLU A 34 16.18 9.97 26.83
N GLY A 35 15.05 9.91 26.12
CA GLY A 35 13.71 10.03 26.68
C GLY A 35 13.21 11.46 26.82
N ASN A 36 13.89 12.45 26.22
CA ASN A 36 13.42 13.83 26.21
C ASN A 36 12.24 13.97 25.23
N THR A 37 11.19 14.68 25.63
CA THR A 37 10.03 14.93 24.75
C THR A 37 10.29 16.12 23.81
N VAL A 38 9.59 16.17 22.66
CA VAL A 38 9.69 17.30 21.72
C VAL A 38 9.50 18.66 22.40
N PRO A 39 8.47 18.90 23.25
CA PRO A 39 8.32 20.19 23.93
C PRO A 39 9.46 20.48 24.92
N PHE A 40 10.04 19.44 25.55
CA PHE A 40 11.18 19.60 26.45
C PHE A 40 12.43 20.03 25.68
N ILE A 41 12.71 19.39 24.53
CA ILE A 41 13.87 19.72 23.68
C ILE A 41 13.74 21.15 23.15
N ALA A 42 12.56 21.51 22.62
CA ALA A 42 12.27 22.84 22.07
C ALA A 42 12.37 23.97 23.10
N ARG A 43 12.17 23.68 24.39
CA ARG A 43 12.23 24.68 25.48
C ARG A 43 13.59 24.72 26.18
N TYR A 44 14.15 23.57 26.53
CA TYR A 44 15.29 23.46 27.46
C TYR A 44 16.58 22.97 26.81
N ARG A 45 16.55 22.63 25.51
CA ARG A 45 17.71 22.15 24.74
C ARG A 45 17.91 22.91 23.42
N LYS A 46 17.38 24.15 23.34
CA LYS A 46 17.48 25.01 22.14
C LYS A 46 18.91 25.21 21.68
N GLU A 47 19.82 25.56 22.59
CA GLU A 47 21.23 25.78 22.25
C GLU A 47 21.90 24.54 21.64
N MET A 48 21.55 23.35 22.14
CA MET A 48 22.11 22.09 21.65
C MET A 48 21.64 21.75 20.24
N THR A 49 20.38 22.06 19.93
CA THR A 49 19.77 21.78 18.62
C THR A 49 20.00 22.89 17.59
N GLY A 50 20.65 24.00 17.97
CA GLY A 50 20.80 25.16 17.09
C GLY A 50 19.50 25.94 16.91
N SER A 51 18.71 26.04 17.98
CA SER A 51 17.43 26.75 18.08
C SER A 51 16.29 26.19 17.23
N LEU A 52 16.24 24.87 17.04
CA LEU A 52 15.08 24.23 16.39
C LEU A 52 13.80 24.42 17.23
N ASP A 53 12.68 24.63 16.54
CA ASP A 53 11.36 24.71 17.15
C ASP A 53 10.66 23.34 17.25
N GLU A 54 9.48 23.32 17.88
CA GLU A 54 8.72 22.09 18.11
C GLU A 54 8.28 21.41 16.80
N VAL A 55 7.96 22.19 15.76
CA VAL A 55 7.52 21.66 14.46
C VAL A 55 8.69 20.98 13.75
N GLN A 56 9.86 21.62 13.76
CA GLN A 56 11.08 21.08 13.16
C GLN A 56 11.57 19.81 13.87
N ILE A 57 11.54 19.81 15.21
CA ILE A 57 11.94 18.62 15.99
C ILE A 57 10.96 17.46 15.73
N ARG A 58 9.66 17.75 15.66
CA ARG A 58 8.64 16.73 15.34
C ARG A 58 8.79 16.18 13.93
N GLU A 59 9.10 17.02 12.94
CA GLU A 59 9.38 16.57 11.58
C GLU A 59 10.56 15.57 11.54
N ILE A 60 11.65 15.87 12.25
CA ILE A 60 12.81 14.97 12.35
C ILE A 60 12.41 13.64 13.02
N GLU A 61 11.68 13.70 14.13
CA GLU A 61 11.21 12.52 14.88
C GLU A 61 10.30 11.62 14.01
N GLU A 62 9.24 12.20 13.44
CA GLU A 62 8.26 11.47 12.62
C GLU A 62 8.93 10.85 11.40
N ARG A 63 9.82 11.60 10.73
CA ARG A 63 10.52 11.09 9.55
C ARG A 63 11.51 9.98 9.91
N TYR A 64 12.24 10.12 11.00
CA TYR A 64 13.13 9.07 11.50
C TYR A 64 12.37 7.78 11.79
N HIS A 65 11.26 7.87 12.53
CA HIS A 65 10.44 6.70 12.84
C HIS A 65 9.85 6.05 11.59
N TYR A 66 9.39 6.84 10.62
CA TYR A 66 8.93 6.32 9.34
C TYR A 66 10.02 5.50 8.63
N LEU A 67 11.24 6.05 8.51
CA LEU A 67 12.36 5.36 7.86
C LEU A 67 12.82 4.11 8.62
N GLN A 68 12.81 4.17 9.96
CA GLN A 68 13.12 3.02 10.81
C GLN A 68 12.10 1.89 10.60
N ASN A 69 10.80 2.22 10.59
CA ASN A 69 9.73 1.27 10.31
C ASN A 69 9.83 0.70 8.89
N LEU A 70 10.15 1.53 7.90
CA LEU A 70 10.38 1.09 6.52
C LEU A 70 11.52 0.06 6.45
N LYS A 71 12.67 0.34 7.09
CA LYS A 71 13.81 -0.57 7.13
C LYS A 71 13.44 -1.90 7.80
N LYS A 72 12.85 -1.85 9.00
CA LYS A 72 12.39 -3.04 9.72
C LYS A 72 11.44 -3.88 8.86
N ARG A 73 10.52 -3.22 8.14
CA ARG A 73 9.57 -3.92 7.27
C ARG A 73 10.25 -4.56 6.06
N LYS A 74 11.23 -3.90 5.44
CA LYS A 74 12.05 -4.51 4.37
C LYS A 74 12.75 -5.78 4.85
N GLU A 75 13.40 -5.71 6.01
CA GLU A 75 14.11 -6.86 6.61
C GLU A 75 13.15 -8.02 6.89
N GLU A 76 11.99 -7.73 7.47
CA GLU A 76 10.94 -8.72 7.72
C GLU A 76 10.44 -9.37 6.43
N VAL A 77 10.12 -8.57 5.41
CA VAL A 77 9.65 -9.05 4.10
C VAL A 77 10.70 -9.90 3.41
N LEU A 78 11.97 -9.48 3.41
CA LEU A 78 13.06 -10.28 2.85
C LEU A 78 13.14 -11.65 3.51
N ARG A 79 13.09 -11.69 4.85
CA ARG A 79 13.10 -12.94 5.62
C ARG A 79 11.91 -13.83 5.26
N LEU A 80 10.70 -13.28 5.23
CA LEU A 80 9.47 -14.04 4.93
C LEU A 80 9.43 -14.62 3.51
N ILE A 81 10.08 -13.97 2.55
CA ILE A 81 10.19 -14.47 1.17
C ILE A 81 11.31 -15.51 1.06
N GLU A 82 12.41 -15.31 1.79
CA GLU A 82 13.53 -16.26 1.87
C GLU A 82 13.11 -17.58 2.52
N GLU A 83 12.31 -17.54 3.59
CA GLU A 83 11.71 -18.72 4.23
C GLU A 83 10.84 -19.55 3.26
N GLN A 84 10.30 -18.94 2.20
CA GLN A 84 9.55 -19.63 1.14
C GLN A 84 10.44 -20.15 0.01
N GLY A 85 11.75 -19.88 0.04
CA GLY A 85 12.68 -20.22 -1.04
C GLY A 85 12.46 -19.43 -2.34
N LYS A 86 11.73 -18.30 -2.28
CA LYS A 86 11.31 -17.52 -3.46
C LYS A 86 12.09 -16.21 -3.64
N LEU A 87 13.08 -15.93 -2.77
CA LEU A 87 13.83 -14.69 -2.80
C LEU A 87 14.88 -14.69 -3.93
N THR A 88 14.58 -14.05 -5.04
CA THR A 88 15.54 -13.85 -6.13
C THR A 88 16.46 -12.66 -5.85
N LYS A 89 17.63 -12.61 -6.51
CA LYS A 89 18.57 -11.47 -6.41
C LYS A 89 17.94 -10.15 -6.86
N GLU A 90 17.13 -10.22 -7.92
CA GLU A 90 16.40 -9.07 -8.46
C GLU A 90 15.37 -8.56 -7.44
N LEU A 91 14.53 -9.45 -6.91
CA LEU A 91 13.52 -9.10 -5.92
C LEU A 91 14.14 -8.53 -4.63
N LYS A 92 15.25 -9.12 -4.16
CA LYS A 92 16.01 -8.58 -3.03
C LYS A 92 16.45 -7.15 -3.29
N THR A 93 16.98 -6.89 -4.48
CA THR A 93 17.42 -5.55 -4.90
C THR A 93 16.25 -4.57 -4.95
N ASP A 94 15.12 -4.98 -5.50
CA ASP A 94 13.91 -4.14 -5.61
C ASP A 94 13.35 -3.77 -4.24
N ILE A 95 13.27 -4.72 -3.30
CA ILE A 95 12.84 -4.47 -1.92
C ILE A 95 13.81 -3.53 -1.20
N GLN A 96 15.12 -3.71 -1.37
CA GLN A 96 16.12 -2.83 -0.78
C GLN A 96 16.02 -1.39 -1.33
N LYS A 97 15.75 -1.23 -2.62
CA LYS A 97 15.58 0.07 -3.28
C LYS A 97 14.25 0.77 -2.99
N ALA A 98 13.23 0.06 -2.52
CA ALA A 98 11.92 0.64 -2.24
C ALA A 98 12.03 1.82 -1.26
N VAL A 99 11.52 3.00 -1.63
CA VAL A 99 11.62 4.22 -0.81
C VAL A 99 10.35 4.52 -0.03
N LYS A 100 9.26 3.79 -0.33
CA LYS A 100 7.95 3.93 0.34
C LYS A 100 7.51 2.60 0.92
N MET A 101 6.82 2.65 2.07
CA MET A 101 6.23 1.46 2.72
C MET A 101 5.33 0.69 1.75
N GLN A 102 4.51 1.41 0.98
CA GLN A 102 3.59 0.82 0.02
C GLN A 102 4.30 0.01 -1.08
N GLN A 103 5.49 0.43 -1.52
CA GLN A 103 6.26 -0.31 -2.53
C GLN A 103 6.74 -1.65 -1.97
N VAL A 104 7.17 -1.66 -0.70
CA VAL A 104 7.55 -2.90 0.01
C VAL A 104 6.35 -3.84 0.12
N GLU A 105 5.18 -3.32 0.49
CA GLU A 105 3.95 -4.12 0.56
C GLU A 105 3.49 -4.64 -0.80
N ASP A 106 3.59 -3.83 -1.86
CA ASP A 106 3.25 -4.25 -3.22
C ASP A 106 4.17 -5.40 -3.66
N LEU A 107 5.50 -5.29 -3.45
CA LEU A 107 6.48 -6.35 -3.74
C LEU A 107 6.26 -7.62 -2.90
N TYR A 108 5.82 -7.48 -1.65
CA TYR A 108 5.56 -8.62 -0.76
C TYR A 108 4.24 -9.33 -1.07
N ARG A 109 3.27 -8.64 -1.69
CA ARG A 109 1.90 -9.12 -1.88
C ARG A 109 1.78 -10.53 -2.49
N PRO A 110 2.55 -10.90 -3.53
CA PRO A 110 2.49 -12.25 -4.12
C PRO A 110 2.93 -13.38 -3.16
N TYR A 111 3.70 -13.05 -2.12
CA TYR A 111 4.29 -13.99 -1.17
C TYR A 111 3.59 -13.96 0.19
N LYS A 112 2.67 -13.02 0.40
CA LYS A 112 1.92 -12.90 1.64
C LYS A 112 0.98 -14.11 1.77
N GLN A 113 0.99 -14.75 2.93
CA GLN A 113 -0.01 -15.79 3.22
C GLN A 113 -1.40 -15.17 3.17
N LYS A 114 -2.26 -15.67 2.27
CA LYS A 114 -3.62 -15.18 2.09
C LYS A 114 -4.60 -16.08 2.83
N ARG A 115 -5.70 -15.48 3.28
CA ARG A 115 -6.91 -16.25 3.61
C ARG A 115 -7.33 -17.02 2.36
N ARG A 116 -7.92 -18.21 2.52
CA ARG A 116 -8.35 -19.09 1.43
C ARG A 116 -9.21 -18.32 0.40
N THR A 117 -8.59 -17.87 -0.69
CA THR A 117 -9.23 -17.07 -1.75
C THR A 117 -9.89 -17.98 -2.78
N LYS A 118 -10.76 -17.42 -3.63
CA LYS A 118 -11.29 -18.14 -4.80
C LYS A 118 -10.18 -18.70 -5.69
N ALA A 119 -9.09 -17.94 -5.88
CA ALA A 119 -7.90 -18.39 -6.59
C ALA A 119 -7.18 -19.55 -5.88
N THR A 120 -7.04 -19.50 -4.55
CA THR A 120 -6.44 -20.60 -3.78
C THR A 120 -7.28 -21.87 -3.90
N ILE A 121 -8.60 -21.75 -3.78
CA ILE A 121 -9.54 -22.85 -3.98
C ILE A 121 -9.42 -23.42 -5.40
N ALA A 122 -9.35 -22.57 -6.43
CA ALA A 122 -9.15 -23.02 -7.80
C ALA A 122 -7.81 -23.74 -8.02
N LYS A 123 -6.73 -23.30 -7.37
CA LYS A 123 -5.43 -23.99 -7.39
C LYS A 123 -5.50 -25.36 -6.70
N GLU A 124 -6.14 -25.45 -5.53
CA GLU A 124 -6.41 -26.72 -4.83
C GLU A 124 -7.21 -27.69 -5.72
N LYS A 125 -8.16 -27.16 -6.51
CA LYS A 125 -8.92 -27.91 -7.52
C LYS A 125 -8.08 -28.32 -8.75
N GLY A 126 -6.82 -27.90 -8.84
CA GLY A 126 -5.90 -28.27 -9.93
C GLY A 126 -6.09 -27.47 -11.21
N LEU A 127 -6.69 -26.27 -11.14
CA LEU A 127 -6.96 -25.42 -12.30
C LEU A 127 -5.79 -24.49 -12.66
N GLU A 128 -4.67 -24.55 -11.94
CA GLU A 128 -3.48 -23.74 -12.22
C GLU A 128 -2.89 -23.98 -13.63
N PRO A 129 -2.76 -25.23 -14.13
CA PRO A 129 -2.26 -25.45 -15.48
C PRO A 129 -3.19 -24.92 -16.58
N LEU A 130 -4.50 -24.84 -16.32
CA LEU A 130 -5.46 -24.21 -17.24
C LEU A 130 -5.24 -22.69 -17.30
N ALA A 131 -5.04 -22.06 -16.14
CA ALA A 131 -4.70 -20.64 -16.06
C ALA A 131 -3.37 -20.32 -16.76
N ASP A 132 -2.33 -21.13 -16.54
CA ASP A 132 -1.03 -20.97 -17.20
C ASP A 132 -1.14 -21.10 -18.72
N TRP A 133 -1.93 -22.08 -19.18
CA TRP A 133 -2.19 -22.26 -20.61
C TRP A 133 -2.94 -21.07 -21.20
N LEU A 134 -3.99 -20.56 -20.55
CA LEU A 134 -4.70 -19.35 -21.00
C LEU A 134 -3.78 -18.13 -21.08
N LEU A 135 -2.86 -17.98 -20.12
CA LEU A 135 -1.92 -16.86 -20.08
C LEU A 135 -0.87 -16.91 -21.20
N SER A 136 -0.62 -18.09 -21.77
CA SER A 136 0.26 -18.24 -22.95
C SER A 136 -0.33 -17.71 -24.25
N LEU A 137 -1.60 -17.26 -24.23
CA LEU A 137 -2.34 -16.74 -25.39
C LEU A 137 -2.31 -17.70 -26.59
N PRO A 138 -2.85 -18.92 -26.44
CA PRO A 138 -2.78 -19.94 -27.49
C PRO A 138 -3.58 -19.51 -28.73
N GLU A 139 -2.90 -19.48 -29.88
CA GLU A 139 -3.53 -19.15 -31.16
C GLU A 139 -4.44 -20.30 -31.65
N ASN A 140 -5.62 -19.96 -32.18
CA ASN A 140 -6.57 -20.88 -32.79
C ASN A 140 -6.97 -22.09 -31.92
N ALA A 141 -6.94 -21.94 -30.59
CA ALA A 141 -7.31 -23.00 -29.67
C ALA A 141 -8.78 -22.90 -29.23
N ASP A 142 -9.44 -24.06 -29.10
CA ASP A 142 -10.74 -24.15 -28.47
C ASP A 142 -10.58 -24.15 -26.95
N ILE A 143 -10.86 -22.99 -26.35
CA ILE A 143 -10.75 -22.74 -24.91
C ILE A 143 -11.69 -23.66 -24.12
N LEU A 144 -12.92 -23.87 -24.60
CA LEU A 144 -13.90 -24.71 -23.92
C LEU A 144 -13.49 -26.18 -23.98
N ALA A 145 -13.00 -26.65 -25.13
CA ALA A 145 -12.49 -28.00 -25.25
C ALA A 145 -11.29 -28.25 -24.32
N LYS A 146 -10.38 -27.27 -24.21
CA LYS A 146 -9.26 -27.37 -23.26
C LYS A 146 -9.74 -27.35 -21.81
N ALA A 147 -10.69 -26.48 -21.45
CA ALA A 147 -11.23 -26.43 -20.10
C ALA A 147 -11.99 -27.71 -19.72
N ALA A 148 -12.66 -28.36 -20.67
CA ALA A 148 -13.33 -29.64 -20.46
C ALA A 148 -12.37 -30.74 -19.97
N THR A 149 -11.08 -30.66 -20.31
CA THR A 149 -10.07 -31.63 -19.80
C THR A 149 -9.78 -31.47 -18.30
N PHE A 150 -10.29 -30.42 -17.66
CA PHE A 150 -10.11 -30.12 -16.24
C PHE A 150 -11.38 -30.40 -15.41
N ILE A 151 -12.44 -30.94 -16.02
CA ILE A 151 -13.65 -31.37 -15.32
C ILE A 151 -13.28 -32.50 -14.34
N ASN A 152 -13.68 -32.34 -13.08
CA ASN A 152 -13.43 -33.28 -12.01
C ASN A 152 -14.50 -33.10 -10.92
N GLU A 153 -15.43 -34.05 -10.81
CA GLU A 153 -16.52 -34.00 -9.82
C GLU A 153 -16.03 -34.10 -8.38
N GLU A 154 -14.99 -34.90 -8.09
CA GLU A 154 -14.41 -35.03 -6.74
C GLU A 154 -13.80 -33.72 -6.23
N LYS A 155 -13.34 -32.88 -7.17
CA LYS A 155 -12.83 -31.53 -6.89
C LYS A 155 -13.90 -30.45 -7.08
N GLU A 156 -15.17 -30.82 -7.21
CA GLU A 156 -16.30 -29.90 -7.43
C GLU A 156 -16.09 -28.98 -8.65
N VAL A 157 -15.55 -29.52 -9.75
CA VAL A 157 -15.43 -28.86 -11.06
C VAL A 157 -16.31 -29.63 -12.03
N ALA A 158 -17.62 -29.34 -12.02
CA ALA A 158 -18.61 -30.13 -12.76
C ALA A 158 -18.69 -29.80 -14.25
N THR A 159 -18.26 -28.60 -14.68
CA THR A 159 -18.36 -28.16 -16.08
C THR A 159 -17.12 -27.40 -16.53
N ALA A 160 -16.95 -27.27 -17.85
CA ALA A 160 -15.86 -26.50 -18.46
C ALA A 160 -15.92 -25.01 -18.04
N GLU A 161 -17.12 -24.46 -17.88
CA GLU A 161 -17.34 -23.09 -17.42
C GLU A 161 -16.88 -22.89 -15.97
N ILE A 162 -17.11 -23.87 -15.09
CA ILE A 162 -16.60 -23.83 -13.71
C ILE A 162 -15.07 -23.86 -13.72
N ALA A 163 -14.46 -24.69 -14.59
CA ALA A 163 -13.01 -24.72 -14.75
C ALA A 163 -12.46 -23.37 -15.24
N LEU A 164 -13.12 -22.74 -16.21
CA LEU A 164 -12.76 -21.40 -16.71
C LEU A 164 -12.93 -20.33 -15.65
N GLN A 165 -14.02 -20.35 -14.87
CA GLN A 165 -14.19 -19.41 -13.77
C GLN A 165 -13.08 -19.56 -12.73
N GLY A 166 -12.70 -20.78 -12.37
CA GLY A 166 -11.58 -21.02 -11.47
C GLY A 166 -10.25 -20.50 -12.03
N ALA A 167 -9.97 -20.76 -13.31
CA ALA A 167 -8.78 -20.23 -13.99
C ALA A 167 -8.80 -18.68 -14.05
N HIS A 168 -9.96 -18.08 -14.31
CA HIS A 168 -10.16 -16.63 -14.27
C HIS A 168 -9.82 -16.06 -12.88
N GLU A 169 -10.29 -16.67 -11.78
CA GLU A 169 -9.98 -16.20 -10.42
C GLU A 169 -8.47 -16.28 -10.13
N ILE A 170 -7.77 -17.32 -10.63
CA ILE A 170 -6.31 -17.44 -10.54
C ILE A 170 -5.61 -16.29 -11.28
N LEU A 171 -6.02 -16.03 -12.53
CA LEU A 171 -5.43 -14.98 -13.35
C LEU A 171 -5.72 -13.59 -12.79
N ALA A 172 -6.96 -13.33 -12.36
CA ALA A 172 -7.36 -12.08 -11.73
C ALA A 172 -6.52 -11.79 -10.49
N GLU A 173 -6.26 -12.79 -9.65
CA GLU A 173 -5.40 -12.63 -8.47
C GLU A 173 -3.95 -12.35 -8.87
N ARG A 174 -3.39 -13.09 -9.83
CA ARG A 174 -2.01 -12.88 -10.31
C ARG A 174 -1.81 -11.47 -10.90
N ILE A 175 -2.74 -11.02 -11.74
CA ILE A 175 -2.70 -9.68 -12.35
C ILE A 175 -2.87 -8.60 -11.26
N SER A 176 -3.80 -8.81 -10.31
CA SER A 176 -4.03 -7.85 -9.21
C SER A 176 -2.79 -7.69 -8.32
N ASP A 177 -2.02 -8.76 -8.12
CA ASP A 177 -0.83 -8.82 -7.27
C ASP A 177 0.43 -8.26 -7.92
N GLU A 178 0.47 -8.11 -9.24
CA GLU A 178 1.65 -7.65 -9.95
C GLU A 178 2.06 -6.22 -9.50
N PRO A 179 3.22 -6.05 -8.83
CA PRO A 179 3.63 -4.78 -8.26
C PRO A 179 3.70 -3.64 -9.30
N LYS A 180 4.10 -3.96 -10.54
CA LYS A 180 4.20 -2.98 -11.62
C LYS A 180 2.83 -2.43 -12.01
N TYR A 181 1.82 -3.29 -12.15
CA TYR A 181 0.47 -2.88 -12.51
C TYR A 181 -0.17 -2.05 -11.39
N ARG A 182 0.05 -2.40 -10.13
CA ARG A 182 -0.44 -1.63 -8.98
C ARG A 182 0.17 -0.23 -8.91
N THR A 183 1.47 -0.13 -9.15
CA THR A 183 2.18 1.16 -9.17
C THR A 183 1.64 2.03 -10.29
N TRP A 184 1.57 1.49 -11.51
CA TRP A 184 1.03 2.20 -12.67
C TRP A 184 -0.41 2.67 -12.44
N LEU A 185 -1.29 1.78 -11.97
CA LEU A 185 -2.70 2.10 -11.73
C LEU A 185 -2.85 3.20 -10.68
N ARG A 186 -2.07 3.15 -9.60
CA ARG A 186 -2.10 4.20 -8.57
C ARG A 186 -1.67 5.55 -9.14
N ASP A 187 -0.59 5.58 -9.91
CA ASP A 187 -0.10 6.82 -10.53
C ASP A 187 -1.09 7.37 -11.57
N TYR A 188 -1.75 6.48 -12.32
CA TYR A 188 -2.81 6.84 -13.25
C TYR A 188 -4.02 7.44 -12.52
N MET A 189 -4.52 6.75 -11.48
CA MET A 189 -5.66 7.22 -10.68
C MET A 189 -5.39 8.58 -10.02
N VAL A 190 -4.19 8.81 -9.49
CA VAL A 190 -3.84 10.12 -8.90
C VAL A 190 -3.88 11.25 -9.92
N LYS A 191 -3.51 10.97 -11.18
CA LYS A 191 -3.44 11.97 -12.24
C LYS A 191 -4.76 12.22 -12.94
N HIS A 192 -5.56 11.17 -13.14
CA HIS A 192 -6.71 11.19 -14.04
C HIS A 192 -8.06 11.01 -13.33
N ALA A 193 -8.10 10.42 -12.12
CA ALA A 193 -9.36 10.20 -11.44
C ALA A 193 -9.94 11.47 -10.82
N GLN A 194 -11.27 11.53 -10.81
CA GLN A 194 -12.10 12.41 -10.01
C GLN A 194 -12.42 11.73 -8.69
N TYR A 195 -12.29 12.48 -7.60
CA TYR A 195 -12.87 12.17 -6.30
C TYR A 195 -14.33 12.62 -6.33
N VAL A 196 -15.25 11.67 -6.27
CA VAL A 196 -16.68 11.91 -6.34
C VAL A 196 -17.32 11.55 -5.00
N SER A 197 -18.09 12.49 -4.45
CA SER A 197 -18.93 12.28 -3.27
C SER A 197 -20.38 12.54 -3.65
N VAL A 198 -21.23 11.56 -3.33
CA VAL A 198 -22.68 11.67 -3.54
C VAL A 198 -23.41 11.42 -2.22
N VAL A 199 -24.56 12.07 -2.04
CA VAL A 199 -25.44 11.77 -0.90
C VAL A 199 -25.98 10.34 -1.00
N LYS A 200 -25.89 9.61 0.10
CA LYS A 200 -26.44 8.27 0.28
C LYS A 200 -27.75 8.32 1.07
N ASP A 201 -27.79 9.14 2.11
CA ASP A 201 -28.92 9.27 3.03
C ASP A 201 -28.96 10.70 3.60
N GLU A 202 -29.76 11.58 2.99
CA GLU A 202 -29.89 13.00 3.39
C GLU A 202 -30.56 13.14 4.76
N GLU A 203 -31.47 12.22 5.12
CA GLU A 203 -32.23 12.30 6.38
C GLU A 203 -31.34 12.19 7.61
N LYS A 204 -30.20 11.51 7.48
CA LYS A 204 -29.19 11.39 8.55
C LYS A 204 -28.37 12.66 8.77
N ASP A 205 -28.43 13.63 7.87
CA ASP A 205 -27.74 14.90 7.99
C ASP A 205 -28.74 16.04 8.26
N GLU A 206 -29.46 15.93 9.38
CA GLU A 206 -30.47 16.92 9.81
C GLU A 206 -29.96 18.38 9.81
N LYS A 207 -28.65 18.56 10.03
CA LYS A 207 -27.99 19.88 10.09
C LYS A 207 -27.35 20.30 8.77
N ARG A 208 -27.44 19.48 7.72
CA ARG A 208 -26.84 19.73 6.40
C ARG A 208 -25.34 20.03 6.47
N THR A 209 -24.67 19.36 7.40
CA THR A 209 -23.23 19.52 7.66
C THR A 209 -22.40 19.19 6.42
N TYR A 210 -22.90 18.27 5.59
CA TYR A 210 -22.22 17.75 4.42
C TYR A 210 -22.85 18.19 3.09
N GLU A 211 -23.74 19.19 3.10
CA GLU A 211 -24.49 19.63 1.91
C GLU A 211 -23.58 19.98 0.72
N MET A 212 -22.43 20.60 0.99
CA MET A 212 -21.42 20.91 -0.04
C MET A 212 -20.77 19.68 -0.71
N TYR A 213 -21.03 18.48 -0.17
CA TYR A 213 -20.48 17.20 -0.63
C TYR A 213 -21.56 16.21 -1.13
N TYR A 214 -22.83 16.64 -1.22
CA TYR A 214 -23.93 15.80 -1.72
C TYR A 214 -23.83 15.51 -3.22
N ASP A 215 -23.24 16.43 -3.97
CA ASP A 215 -22.88 16.27 -5.38
C ASP A 215 -21.56 17.00 -5.61
N PHE A 216 -20.47 16.33 -5.26
CA PHE A 216 -19.14 16.92 -5.29
C PHE A 216 -18.22 16.07 -6.16
N ALA A 217 -17.51 16.72 -7.07
CA ALA A 217 -16.48 16.11 -7.89
C ALA A 217 -15.26 17.04 -7.98
N GLU A 218 -14.07 16.50 -7.70
CA GLU A 218 -12.81 17.23 -7.86
C GLU A 218 -11.69 16.27 -8.28
N PRO A 219 -10.71 16.70 -9.11
CA PRO A 219 -9.56 15.86 -9.42
C PRO A 219 -8.82 15.40 -8.15
N VAL A 220 -8.45 14.12 -8.09
CA VAL A 220 -7.74 13.54 -6.93
C VAL A 220 -6.46 14.33 -6.61
N SER A 221 -5.76 14.81 -7.64
CA SER A 221 -4.55 15.63 -7.49
C SER A 221 -4.77 16.99 -6.81
N LYS A 222 -6.00 17.49 -6.75
CA LYS A 222 -6.36 18.77 -6.12
C LYS A 222 -7.03 18.61 -4.76
N MET A 223 -7.37 17.38 -4.35
CA MET A 223 -8.02 17.12 -3.08
C MET A 223 -7.15 17.55 -1.90
N VAL A 224 -7.72 18.39 -1.03
CA VAL A 224 -7.06 18.92 0.17
C VAL A 224 -7.43 18.10 1.42
N PRO A 225 -6.54 17.99 2.42
CA PRO A 225 -6.75 17.09 3.57
C PRO A 225 -8.07 17.30 4.32
N HIS A 226 -8.49 18.55 4.54
CA HIS A 226 -9.72 18.84 5.27
C HIS A 226 -10.99 18.38 4.53
N ARG A 227 -10.99 18.39 3.19
CA ARG A 227 -12.11 17.88 2.39
C ARG A 227 -12.19 16.37 2.50
N VAL A 228 -11.05 15.68 2.36
CA VAL A 228 -10.95 14.22 2.53
C VAL A 228 -11.42 13.81 3.93
N LEU A 229 -11.07 14.56 4.98
CA LEU A 229 -11.53 14.27 6.34
C LEU A 229 -13.05 14.47 6.49
N ALA A 230 -13.61 15.53 5.90
CA ALA A 230 -15.05 15.78 5.95
C ALA A 230 -15.85 14.69 5.24
N THR A 231 -15.45 14.33 4.01
CA THR A 231 -16.13 13.31 3.21
C THR A 231 -15.96 11.90 3.80
N ASN A 232 -14.76 11.54 4.30
CA ASN A 232 -14.56 10.26 5.00
C ASN A 232 -15.41 10.15 6.27
N ARG A 233 -15.62 11.28 6.97
CA ARG A 233 -16.51 11.31 8.13
C ARG A 233 -17.96 11.10 7.71
N GLY A 234 -18.44 11.82 6.70
CA GLY A 234 -19.81 11.64 6.17
C GLY A 234 -20.05 10.22 5.61
N GLU A 235 -19.04 9.61 4.99
CA GLU A 235 -19.11 8.22 4.54
C GLU A 235 -19.20 7.23 5.72
N LYS A 236 -18.42 7.45 6.78
CA LYS A 236 -18.46 6.62 8.00
C LYS A 236 -19.80 6.73 8.74
N GLU A 237 -20.46 7.88 8.64
CA GLU A 237 -21.79 8.13 9.19
C GLU A 237 -22.93 7.65 8.25
N ASP A 238 -22.59 6.98 7.13
CA ASP A 238 -23.51 6.50 6.10
C ASP A 238 -24.34 7.61 5.39
N ILE A 239 -23.93 8.87 5.52
CA ILE A 239 -24.59 10.03 4.89
C ILE A 239 -24.12 10.20 3.44
N LEU A 240 -22.83 10.01 3.21
CA LEU A 240 -22.19 10.14 1.91
C LEU A 240 -21.73 8.79 1.37
N LYS A 241 -21.53 8.72 0.06
CA LYS A 241 -20.80 7.66 -0.61
C LYS A 241 -19.66 8.29 -1.40
N VAL A 242 -18.44 7.87 -1.11
CA VAL A 242 -17.24 8.35 -1.80
C VAL A 242 -16.80 7.33 -2.83
N SER A 243 -16.36 7.80 -4.00
CA SER A 243 -15.78 6.96 -5.04
C SER A 243 -14.68 7.70 -5.79
N LEU A 244 -13.77 6.92 -6.38
CA LEU A 244 -12.82 7.44 -7.36
C LEU A 244 -13.27 6.99 -8.74
N VAL A 245 -13.50 7.94 -9.64
CA VAL A 245 -13.96 7.69 -11.01
C VAL A 245 -12.91 8.21 -11.96
N ALA A 246 -12.33 7.36 -12.79
CA ALA A 246 -11.48 7.76 -13.91
C ALA A 246 -12.15 7.31 -15.20
N ASP A 247 -12.06 8.14 -16.24
CA ASP A 247 -12.44 7.72 -17.58
C ASP A 247 -11.49 6.60 -18.05
N GLU A 248 -12.04 5.62 -18.77
CA GLU A 248 -11.26 4.52 -19.37
C GLU A 248 -10.34 5.00 -20.50
#